data_AF-I3DFH5-F1
#
_entry.id   AF-I3DFH5-F1
#
_cell.length_a   1.000
_cell.length_b   1.000
_cell.length_c   1.000
_cell.angle_alpha   90.00
_cell.angle_beta   90.00
_cell.angle_gamma   90.00
#
_symmetry.space_group_name_H-M   'P 1'
#
loop_
_entity.id
_entity.type
_entity.pdbx_description
1 polymer ?
#
loop_
_entity_poly.entity_id
_entity_poly.type
_entity_poly.pdbx_seq_one_letter_code
_entity_poly.pdbx_strand_id
1 'polypeptide(L)'
;MKKYRLIEGDKEYRGQKLYQIQALRDFTTSNNTEVKTGDLGGFVSGEHNLSHEGNCWVANSAEVRDKSCVSENGYVGGFSYLNGAVQVFGNARITRGDFYGEVKIYDNAKVSVKGTVCDEVEIFGNAEVGGKNTNIFDAVKIFENAVIGGSLICDIKIGDNVQIYGNAQIGTQCCLAGNAEIYGNTRIKGGNVDIQDNVKICGAEITGGNRFKNNVQIVGQNIVISGSVSFSENAKIINTDETQSIEIGGDGTIAGNAFIRSQNDFVQSKIFSDFLEYFTAYKTENGIEIRYNDQSFSPEQVRKALSAYTEYETAIQIAKSRILGDF
;
A
#
# COMPACT_ATOMS: atom_id res chain seq x y z
N MET A 1 -16.93 -16.40 34.74
CA MET A 1 -17.19 -17.78 34.26
C MET A 1 -16.18 -18.09 33.16
N LYS A 2 -15.54 -19.28 33.15
CA LYS A 2 -14.59 -19.61 32.07
C LYS A 2 -15.33 -19.73 30.74
N LYS A 3 -14.72 -19.24 29.66
CA LYS A 3 -15.28 -19.28 28.29
C LYS A 3 -14.98 -20.61 27.59
N TYR A 4 -13.81 -21.18 27.85
CA TYR A 4 -13.33 -22.41 27.23
C TYR A 4 -12.47 -23.21 28.20
N ARG A 5 -12.23 -24.48 27.88
CA ARG A 5 -11.19 -25.32 28.50
C ARG A 5 -10.15 -25.75 27.45
N LEU A 6 -8.95 -26.06 27.92
CA LEU A 6 -7.89 -26.66 27.11
C LEU A 6 -8.08 -28.17 27.05
N ILE A 7 -7.99 -28.74 25.84
CA ILE A 7 -7.94 -30.16 25.58
C ILE A 7 -6.51 -30.51 25.20
N GLU A 8 -5.95 -31.45 25.93
CA GLU A 8 -4.63 -32.00 25.68
C GLU A 8 -4.67 -32.96 24.48
N GLY A 9 -3.63 -32.91 23.65
CA GLY A 9 -3.43 -33.83 22.54
C GLY A 9 -1.96 -33.87 22.14
N ASP A 10 -1.68 -34.54 21.02
CA ASP A 10 -0.31 -34.80 20.54
C ASP A 10 0.23 -33.69 19.61
N LYS A 11 -0.53 -32.61 19.41
CA LYS A 11 -0.13 -31.54 18.51
C LYS A 11 1.02 -30.72 19.13
N GLU A 12 2.10 -30.62 18.38
CA GLU A 12 3.31 -29.90 18.77
C GLU A 12 3.81 -29.05 17.61
N TYR A 13 4.43 -27.91 17.92
CA TYR A 13 5.21 -27.14 16.98
C TYR A 13 6.56 -26.78 17.59
N ARG A 14 7.66 -27.26 16.98
CA ARG A 14 9.04 -26.98 17.42
C ARG A 14 9.29 -27.20 18.93
N GLY A 15 8.80 -28.30 19.51
CA GLY A 15 8.95 -28.58 20.93
C GLY A 15 7.88 -27.94 21.83
N GLN A 16 7.04 -27.04 21.31
CA GLN A 16 5.95 -26.41 22.06
C GLN A 16 4.65 -27.18 21.84
N LYS A 17 4.08 -27.67 22.94
CA LYS A 17 2.78 -28.33 22.95
C LYS A 17 1.64 -27.35 22.67
N LEU A 18 0.65 -27.79 21.88
CA LEU A 18 -0.55 -27.03 21.59
C LEU A 18 -1.80 -27.73 22.13
N TYR A 19 -2.71 -26.93 22.67
CA TYR A 19 -3.98 -27.39 23.23
C TYR A 19 -5.12 -26.94 22.34
N GLN A 20 -6.04 -27.85 22.04
CA GLN A 20 -7.27 -27.46 21.35
C GLN A 20 -8.24 -26.83 22.36
N ILE A 21 -8.92 -25.75 21.97
CA ILE A 21 -9.91 -25.13 22.86
C ILE A 21 -11.28 -25.76 22.67
N GLN A 22 -12.05 -25.87 23.76
CA GLN A 22 -13.46 -26.26 23.73
C GLN A 22 -14.31 -25.28 24.50
N ALA A 23 -15.39 -24.80 23.89
CA ALA A 23 -16.31 -23.83 24.48
C ALA A 23 -17.05 -24.42 25.70
N LEU A 24 -17.18 -23.60 26.75
CA LEU A 24 -17.89 -23.94 27.99
C LEU A 24 -19.21 -23.18 28.17
N ARG A 25 -19.53 -22.28 27.24
CA ARG A 25 -20.76 -21.50 27.23
C ARG A 25 -21.09 -21.08 25.80
N ASP A 26 -22.34 -20.70 25.60
CA ASP A 26 -22.83 -20.19 24.31
C ASP A 26 -22.51 -18.70 24.16
N PHE A 27 -22.09 -18.29 22.97
CA PHE A 27 -21.90 -16.87 22.59
C PHE A 27 -21.84 -16.71 21.06
N THR A 28 -21.88 -15.46 20.60
CA THR A 28 -21.73 -15.12 19.18
C THR A 28 -20.45 -14.33 18.99
N THR A 29 -19.60 -14.80 18.09
CA THR A 29 -18.33 -14.15 17.74
C THR A 29 -18.56 -12.89 16.91
N SER A 30 -17.53 -12.06 16.76
CA SER A 30 -17.62 -10.81 15.98
C SER A 30 -18.03 -11.06 14.54
N ASN A 31 -17.71 -12.22 13.94
CA ASN A 31 -18.10 -12.59 12.57
C ASN A 31 -19.50 -13.22 12.45
N ASN A 32 -20.33 -13.10 13.48
CA ASN A 32 -21.68 -13.67 13.58
C ASN A 32 -21.73 -15.21 13.57
N THR A 33 -20.62 -15.89 13.88
CA THR A 33 -20.65 -17.33 14.13
C THR A 33 -21.13 -17.59 15.55
N GLU A 34 -22.18 -18.39 15.68
CA GLU A 34 -22.61 -18.94 16.98
C GLU A 34 -21.63 -20.03 17.43
N VAL A 35 -21.13 -19.90 18.66
CA VAL A 35 -20.34 -20.92 19.34
C VAL A 35 -21.20 -21.48 20.46
N LYS A 36 -21.43 -22.78 20.45
CA LYS A 36 -22.20 -23.52 21.45
C LYS A 36 -21.28 -24.24 22.43
N THR A 37 -21.80 -24.49 23.61
CA THR A 37 -21.14 -25.29 24.63
C THR A 37 -20.75 -26.66 24.07
N GLY A 38 -19.47 -27.02 24.18
CA GLY A 38 -18.91 -28.26 23.63
C GLY A 38 -18.24 -28.11 22.26
N ASP A 39 -18.44 -27.00 21.55
CA ASP A 39 -17.81 -26.74 20.26
C ASP A 39 -16.28 -26.66 20.39
N LEU A 40 -15.59 -27.27 19.43
CA LEU A 40 -14.14 -27.20 19.32
C LEU A 40 -13.71 -25.98 18.51
N GLY A 41 -12.66 -25.31 18.98
CA GLY A 41 -11.97 -24.24 18.26
C GLY A 41 -10.62 -24.68 17.70
N GLY A 42 -9.78 -23.69 17.41
CA GLY A 42 -8.39 -23.87 17.05
C GLY A 42 -7.49 -24.16 18.24
N PHE A 43 -6.21 -23.83 18.11
CA PHE A 43 -5.17 -24.24 19.04
C PHE A 43 -4.46 -23.07 19.71
N VAL A 44 -4.11 -23.25 20.97
CA VAL A 44 -3.33 -22.28 21.76
C VAL A 44 -2.16 -22.97 22.44
N SER A 45 -1.06 -22.26 22.66
CA SER A 45 0.08 -22.78 23.45
C SER A 45 -0.16 -22.73 24.97
N GLY A 46 -1.11 -21.92 25.43
CA GLY A 46 -1.53 -21.84 26.83
C GLY A 46 -2.77 -20.96 27.05
N GLU A 47 -3.27 -20.90 28.29
CA GLU A 47 -4.46 -20.09 28.62
C GLU A 47 -4.24 -18.58 28.36
N HIS A 48 -3.00 -18.10 28.35
CA HIS A 48 -2.67 -16.69 28.10
C HIS A 48 -2.91 -16.24 26.65
N ASN A 49 -3.04 -17.17 25.69
CA ASN A 49 -3.20 -16.82 24.29
C ASN A 49 -4.64 -16.42 23.90
N LEU A 50 -5.64 -16.70 24.74
CA LEU A 50 -7.05 -16.38 24.44
C LEU A 50 -7.78 -15.90 25.69
N SER A 51 -8.35 -14.69 25.67
CA SER A 51 -9.06 -14.16 26.83
C SER A 51 -10.35 -14.94 27.15
N HIS A 52 -10.64 -15.11 28.43
CA HIS A 52 -11.95 -15.56 28.90
C HIS A 52 -13.02 -14.45 28.89
N GLU A 53 -12.61 -13.18 28.74
CA GLU A 53 -13.51 -12.03 28.63
C GLU A 53 -13.88 -11.72 27.17
N GLY A 54 -14.97 -10.97 26.98
CA GLY A 54 -15.51 -10.66 25.65
C GLY A 54 -15.92 -11.89 24.84
N ASN A 55 -16.04 -11.73 23.52
CA ASN A 55 -16.46 -12.76 22.56
C ASN A 55 -15.34 -13.22 21.62
N CYS A 56 -14.07 -12.95 21.98
CA CYS A 56 -12.93 -13.40 21.19
C CYS A 56 -12.85 -14.92 21.07
N TRP A 57 -12.38 -15.39 19.92
CA TRP A 57 -12.36 -16.81 19.58
C TRP A 57 -11.25 -17.17 18.59
N VAL A 58 -10.63 -18.34 18.82
CA VAL A 58 -9.72 -18.98 17.87
C VAL A 58 -10.46 -20.17 17.26
N ALA A 59 -10.70 -20.15 15.96
CA ALA A 59 -11.53 -21.10 15.24
C ALA A 59 -10.75 -21.97 14.26
N ASN A 60 -11.36 -23.07 13.81
CA ASN A 60 -10.87 -23.93 12.73
C ASN A 60 -9.45 -24.46 13.00
N SER A 61 -8.52 -24.24 12.06
CA SER A 61 -7.12 -24.68 12.13
C SER A 61 -6.18 -23.58 12.61
N ALA A 62 -6.71 -22.46 13.10
CA ALA A 62 -5.88 -21.36 13.56
C ALA A 62 -5.06 -21.75 14.81
N GLU A 63 -3.85 -21.20 14.90
CA GLU A 63 -2.92 -21.46 16.00
C GLU A 63 -2.41 -20.13 16.56
N VAL A 64 -2.48 -19.98 17.89
CA VAL A 64 -1.97 -18.80 18.61
C VAL A 64 -0.95 -19.26 19.64
N ARG A 65 0.30 -18.84 19.45
CA ARG A 65 1.48 -19.38 20.14
C ARG A 65 2.31 -18.28 20.79
N ASP A 66 3.25 -18.70 21.61
CA ASP A 66 4.20 -17.83 22.32
C ASP A 66 3.48 -16.76 23.15
N LYS A 67 3.88 -15.49 23.06
CA LYS A 67 3.26 -14.35 23.76
C LYS A 67 2.08 -13.76 22.99
N SER A 68 1.69 -14.32 21.84
CA SER A 68 0.57 -13.82 21.05
C SER A 68 -0.74 -13.96 21.82
N CYS A 69 -1.68 -13.02 21.69
CA CYS A 69 -2.95 -13.08 22.40
C CYS A 69 -4.13 -12.58 21.56
N VAL A 70 -5.28 -13.22 21.76
CA VAL A 70 -6.57 -12.79 21.20
C VAL A 70 -7.51 -12.40 22.34
N SER A 71 -8.02 -11.18 22.32
CA SER A 71 -8.86 -10.62 23.40
C SER A 71 -10.06 -9.82 22.86
N GLU A 72 -10.90 -9.33 23.77
CA GLU A 72 -12.11 -8.56 23.44
C GLU A 72 -13.06 -9.32 22.51
N ASN A 73 -13.27 -8.87 21.27
CA ASN A 73 -14.08 -9.55 20.25
C ASN A 73 -13.22 -10.03 19.04
N GLY A 74 -11.90 -10.06 19.21
CA GLY A 74 -10.96 -10.51 18.18
C GLY A 74 -11.26 -11.94 17.71
N TYR A 75 -11.31 -12.14 16.40
CA TYR A 75 -11.55 -13.44 15.80
C TYR A 75 -10.36 -13.88 14.97
N VAL A 76 -9.84 -15.08 15.22
CA VAL A 76 -8.79 -15.69 14.41
C VAL A 76 -9.28 -17.06 13.94
N GLY A 77 -9.37 -17.28 12.63
CA GLY A 77 -9.87 -18.52 12.06
C GLY A 77 -9.13 -18.94 10.79
N GLY A 78 -9.65 -19.97 10.13
CA GLY A 78 -9.08 -20.51 8.89
C GLY A 78 -7.65 -21.06 9.06
N PHE A 79 -6.75 -20.68 8.14
CA PHE A 79 -5.34 -21.07 8.14
C PHE A 79 -4.49 -19.88 8.60
N SER A 80 -4.57 -19.58 9.89
CA SER A 80 -3.89 -18.42 10.49
C SER A 80 -2.97 -18.86 11.61
N TYR A 81 -1.72 -18.38 11.60
CA TYR A 81 -0.70 -18.78 12.55
C TYR A 81 -0.07 -17.54 13.19
N LEU A 82 -0.26 -17.37 14.50
CA LEU A 82 0.23 -16.21 15.26
C LEU A 82 1.36 -16.66 16.19
N ASN A 83 2.54 -16.04 16.06
CA ASN A 83 3.78 -16.39 16.79
C ASN A 83 4.49 -15.14 17.32
N GLY A 84 5.37 -15.29 18.31
CA GLY A 84 6.03 -14.13 18.92
C GLY A 84 5.08 -13.37 19.85
N ALA A 85 4.72 -12.13 19.54
CA ALA A 85 3.95 -11.22 20.38
C ALA A 85 2.77 -10.55 19.64
N VAL A 86 2.10 -11.31 18.76
CA VAL A 86 0.97 -10.80 17.96
C VAL A 86 -0.26 -10.55 18.84
N GLN A 87 -0.85 -9.37 18.76
CA GLN A 87 -2.03 -8.98 19.53
C GLN A 87 -3.23 -8.76 18.60
N VAL A 88 -4.34 -9.48 18.88
CA VAL A 88 -5.60 -9.31 18.15
C VAL A 88 -6.72 -8.96 19.11
N PHE A 89 -7.27 -7.76 18.99
CA PHE A 89 -8.30 -7.23 19.89
C PHE A 89 -9.31 -6.33 19.15
N GLY A 90 -10.17 -5.62 19.85
CA GLY A 90 -11.33 -4.96 19.24
C GLY A 90 -12.28 -5.97 18.61
N ASN A 91 -12.84 -5.64 17.45
CA ASN A 91 -13.63 -6.50 16.57
C ASN A 91 -12.81 -7.04 15.39
N ALA A 92 -11.47 -7.00 15.47
CA ALA A 92 -10.61 -7.41 14.37
C ALA A 92 -10.80 -8.88 13.99
N ARG A 93 -10.58 -9.17 12.71
CA ARG A 93 -10.80 -10.50 12.13
C ARG A 93 -9.63 -10.94 11.28
N ILE A 94 -9.08 -12.10 11.59
CA ILE A 94 -8.08 -12.79 10.79
C ILE A 94 -8.66 -14.10 10.30
N THR A 95 -8.64 -14.34 9.00
CA THR A 95 -9.10 -15.61 8.41
C THR A 95 -8.01 -16.37 7.67
N ARG A 96 -6.86 -15.72 7.42
CA ARG A 96 -5.67 -16.33 6.83
C ARG A 96 -4.43 -15.47 7.04
N GLY A 97 -3.29 -16.11 7.29
CA GLY A 97 -1.97 -15.48 7.23
C GLY A 97 -0.97 -16.06 8.22
N ASP A 98 0.30 -15.84 7.95
CA ASP A 98 1.39 -16.12 8.89
C ASP A 98 1.80 -14.81 9.57
N PHE A 99 1.69 -14.76 10.89
CA PHE A 99 1.95 -13.57 11.71
C PHE A 99 3.06 -13.86 12.71
N TYR A 100 4.10 -13.03 12.76
CA TYR A 100 5.18 -13.18 13.74
C TYR A 100 5.85 -11.85 14.14
N GLY A 101 6.37 -11.73 15.35
CA GLY A 101 6.93 -10.47 15.86
C GLY A 101 5.94 -9.69 16.71
N GLU A 102 6.00 -8.37 16.67
CA GLU A 102 5.21 -7.41 17.46
C GLU A 102 4.05 -6.81 16.62
N VAL A 103 3.21 -7.68 16.04
CA VAL A 103 2.09 -7.26 15.18
C VAL A 103 0.83 -6.95 16.01
N LYS A 104 0.14 -5.85 15.73
CA LYS A 104 -1.14 -5.50 16.36
C LYS A 104 -2.25 -5.36 15.33
N ILE A 105 -3.36 -6.07 15.53
CA ILE A 105 -4.53 -6.01 14.64
C ILE A 105 -5.77 -5.76 15.50
N TYR A 106 -6.40 -4.60 15.33
CA TYR A 106 -7.47 -4.15 16.23
C TYR A 106 -8.55 -3.30 15.54
N ASP A 107 -9.43 -2.70 16.35
CA ASP A 107 -10.65 -2.04 15.91
C ASP A 107 -11.54 -2.95 15.05
N ASN A 108 -11.84 -2.61 13.80
CA ASN A 108 -12.65 -3.41 12.88
C ASN A 108 -11.82 -3.99 11.73
N ALA A 109 -10.48 -4.01 11.86
CA ALA A 109 -9.59 -4.46 10.81
C ALA A 109 -9.86 -5.91 10.37
N LYS A 110 -9.75 -6.16 9.07
CA LYS A 110 -9.94 -7.49 8.47
C LYS A 110 -8.69 -7.90 7.71
N VAL A 111 -8.12 -9.05 8.07
CA VAL A 111 -6.90 -9.55 7.46
C VAL A 111 -7.09 -10.98 6.93
N SER A 112 -6.79 -11.17 5.65
CA SER A 112 -6.85 -12.46 4.97
C SER A 112 -5.79 -12.53 3.88
N VAL A 113 -4.53 -12.73 4.29
CA VAL A 113 -3.38 -12.80 3.39
C VAL A 113 -2.93 -14.24 3.20
N LYS A 114 -2.49 -14.58 1.99
CA LYS A 114 -1.67 -15.78 1.77
C LYS A 114 -0.20 -15.35 1.67
N GLY A 115 0.29 -14.80 2.76
CA GLY A 115 1.67 -14.35 2.89
C GLY A 115 1.96 -14.05 4.35
N THR A 116 2.96 -13.23 4.58
CA THR A 116 3.50 -12.96 5.91
C THR A 116 3.22 -11.54 6.37
N VAL A 117 2.85 -11.37 7.63
CA VAL A 117 2.83 -10.07 8.32
C VAL A 117 3.75 -10.17 9.54
N CYS A 118 4.81 -9.35 9.61
CA CYS A 118 5.78 -9.48 10.67
C CYS A 118 6.43 -8.20 11.16
N ASP A 119 7.24 -8.32 12.21
CA ASP A 119 7.97 -7.23 12.87
C ASP A 119 7.02 -6.28 13.62
N GLU A 120 7.08 -4.96 13.42
CA GLU A 120 6.34 -3.93 14.16
C GLU A 120 5.15 -3.37 13.37
N VAL A 121 4.27 -4.26 12.90
CA VAL A 121 3.12 -3.89 12.04
C VAL A 121 1.85 -3.60 12.84
N GLU A 122 1.16 -2.49 12.53
CA GLU A 122 -0.16 -2.17 13.07
C GLU A 122 -1.23 -2.09 11.97
N ILE A 123 -2.32 -2.85 12.11
CA ILE A 123 -3.48 -2.81 11.22
C ILE A 123 -4.75 -2.52 12.03
N PHE A 124 -5.38 -1.36 11.83
CA PHE A 124 -6.49 -0.90 12.68
C PHE A 124 -7.52 -0.04 11.93
N GLY A 125 -8.46 0.60 12.65
CA GLY A 125 -9.63 1.23 12.03
C GLY A 125 -10.55 0.23 11.33
N ASN A 126 -10.96 0.54 10.12
CA ASN A 126 -11.74 -0.32 9.22
C ASN A 126 -10.88 -0.91 8.08
N ALA A 127 -9.57 -0.97 8.25
CA ALA A 127 -8.66 -1.42 7.20
C ALA A 127 -8.95 -2.86 6.76
N GLU A 128 -8.86 -3.12 5.46
CA GLU A 128 -9.02 -4.45 4.87
C GLU A 128 -7.75 -4.83 4.13
N VAL A 129 -7.06 -5.89 4.59
CA VAL A 129 -5.79 -6.35 4.04
C VAL A 129 -5.93 -7.80 3.58
N GLY A 130 -5.71 -8.03 2.30
CA GLY A 130 -5.78 -9.35 1.70
C GLY A 130 -4.84 -9.52 0.51
N GLY A 131 -5.01 -10.63 -0.19
CA GLY A 131 -4.25 -10.95 -1.39
C GLY A 131 -3.54 -12.30 -1.31
N LYS A 132 -3.19 -12.83 -2.49
CA LYS A 132 -2.60 -14.17 -2.63
C LYS A 132 -1.11 -14.21 -2.29
N ASN A 133 -0.40 -13.10 -2.48
CA ASN A 133 1.04 -12.97 -2.24
C ASN A 133 1.32 -11.59 -1.61
N THR A 134 0.84 -11.39 -0.39
CA THR A 134 0.95 -10.11 0.33
C THR A 134 1.91 -10.28 1.51
N ASN A 135 3.02 -9.55 1.50
CA ASN A 135 4.01 -9.55 2.58
C ASN A 135 4.16 -8.14 3.16
N ILE A 136 4.04 -8.03 4.48
CA ILE A 136 4.10 -6.77 5.22
C ILE A 136 5.08 -6.96 6.38
N PHE A 137 6.10 -6.12 6.48
CA PHE A 137 7.19 -6.30 7.44
C PHE A 137 7.75 -4.94 7.91
N ASP A 138 8.72 -4.93 8.82
CA ASP A 138 9.23 -3.73 9.50
C ASP A 138 8.16 -2.95 10.29
N ALA A 139 8.14 -1.62 10.22
CA ALA A 139 7.33 -0.71 11.05
C ALA A 139 6.15 -0.07 10.28
N VAL A 140 5.31 -0.92 9.67
CA VAL A 140 4.21 -0.47 8.79
C VAL A 140 2.91 -0.20 9.56
N LYS A 141 2.17 0.85 9.17
CA LYS A 141 0.83 1.16 9.69
C LYS A 141 -0.21 1.22 8.59
N ILE A 142 -1.30 0.47 8.75
CA ILE A 142 -2.42 0.43 7.82
C ILE A 142 -3.72 0.68 8.60
N PHE A 143 -4.42 1.78 8.31
CA PHE A 143 -5.53 2.20 9.16
C PHE A 143 -6.62 2.99 8.44
N GLU A 144 -7.59 3.51 9.19
CA GLU A 144 -8.81 4.14 8.67
C GLU A 144 -9.57 3.19 7.72
N ASN A 145 -9.85 3.56 6.47
CA ASN A 145 -10.58 2.72 5.51
C ASN A 145 -9.67 2.21 4.40
N ALA A 146 -8.36 2.09 4.66
CA ALA A 146 -7.40 1.59 3.69
C ALA A 146 -7.74 0.16 3.24
N VAL A 147 -7.67 -0.09 1.93
CA VAL A 147 -7.90 -1.41 1.34
C VAL A 147 -6.66 -1.84 0.56
N ILE A 148 -6.05 -2.93 1.00
CA ILE A 148 -4.88 -3.53 0.36
C ILE A 148 -5.27 -4.92 -0.08
N GLY A 149 -5.14 -5.20 -1.36
CA GLY A 149 -5.51 -6.48 -1.93
C GLY A 149 -5.97 -6.31 -3.36
N GLY A 150 -5.52 -7.19 -4.23
CA GLY A 150 -5.78 -7.12 -5.66
C GLY A 150 -6.21 -8.46 -6.25
N SER A 151 -6.22 -8.51 -7.58
CA SER A 151 -6.51 -9.72 -8.35
C SER A 151 -5.65 -10.92 -7.91
N LEU A 152 -6.08 -12.13 -8.28
CA LEU A 152 -5.51 -13.42 -7.86
C LEU A 152 -4.02 -13.66 -8.20
N ILE A 153 -3.34 -12.68 -8.80
CA ILE A 153 -1.98 -12.77 -9.37
C ILE A 153 -1.08 -11.59 -8.92
N CYS A 154 -1.52 -10.74 -7.98
CA CYS A 154 -0.70 -9.60 -7.55
C CYS A 154 0.24 -9.96 -6.39
N ASP A 155 1.51 -9.57 -6.53
CA ASP A 155 2.52 -9.58 -5.46
C ASP A 155 2.59 -8.20 -4.80
N ILE A 156 2.28 -8.14 -3.50
CA ILE A 156 2.30 -6.91 -2.71
C ILE A 156 3.38 -7.05 -1.64
N LYS A 157 4.32 -6.12 -1.62
CA LYS A 157 5.38 -6.03 -0.60
C LYS A 157 5.37 -4.64 0.03
N ILE A 158 5.25 -4.58 1.34
CA ILE A 158 5.19 -3.33 2.11
C ILE A 158 6.17 -3.46 3.28
N GLY A 159 7.17 -2.58 3.36
CA GLY A 159 8.21 -2.63 4.38
C GLY A 159 8.61 -1.24 4.88
N ASP A 160 9.70 -1.18 5.64
CA ASP A 160 10.22 0.00 6.32
C ASP A 160 9.18 0.71 7.22
N ASN A 161 8.98 2.03 7.08
CA ASN A 161 8.08 2.84 7.93
C ASN A 161 6.83 3.31 7.17
N VAL A 162 6.34 2.51 6.21
CA VAL A 162 5.22 2.90 5.34
C VAL A 162 3.91 3.10 6.11
N GLN A 163 3.15 4.14 5.75
CA GLN A 163 1.82 4.40 6.28
C GLN A 163 0.77 4.46 5.17
N ILE A 164 -0.33 3.72 5.35
CA ILE A 164 -1.44 3.65 4.39
C ILE A 164 -2.75 3.89 5.12
N TYR A 165 -3.45 4.96 4.76
CA TYR A 165 -4.65 5.41 5.49
C TYR A 165 -5.63 6.17 4.60
N GLY A 166 -6.64 6.83 5.17
CA GLY A 166 -7.75 7.41 4.42
C GLY A 166 -8.61 6.34 3.78
N ASN A 167 -8.97 6.57 2.52
CA ASN A 167 -9.69 5.62 1.68
C ASN A 167 -8.76 5.05 0.59
N ALA A 168 -7.45 4.95 0.88
CA ALA A 168 -6.46 4.48 -0.07
C ALA A 168 -6.73 3.03 -0.49
N GLN A 169 -6.65 2.75 -1.79
CA GLN A 169 -6.89 1.42 -2.36
C GLN A 169 -5.69 0.97 -3.18
N ILE A 170 -5.10 -0.16 -2.79
CA ILE A 170 -3.93 -0.75 -3.44
C ILE A 170 -4.29 -2.15 -3.93
N GLY A 171 -4.58 -2.25 -5.23
CA GLY A 171 -5.16 -3.45 -5.84
C GLY A 171 -4.28 -4.11 -6.90
N THR A 172 -2.98 -3.82 -6.92
CA THR A 172 -2.07 -4.28 -7.97
C THR A 172 -0.71 -4.71 -7.43
N GLN A 173 0.16 -5.19 -8.32
CA GLN A 173 1.51 -5.55 -7.95
C GLN A 173 2.26 -4.29 -7.52
N CYS A 174 2.73 -4.27 -6.28
CA CYS A 174 3.40 -3.09 -5.73
C CYS A 174 4.48 -3.44 -4.72
N CYS A 175 5.53 -2.61 -4.72
CA CYS A 175 6.55 -2.56 -3.69
C CYS A 175 6.49 -1.17 -3.05
N LEU A 176 6.20 -1.11 -1.75
CA LEU A 176 6.17 0.11 -0.96
C LEU A 176 7.25 0.00 0.14
N ALA A 177 8.13 0.98 0.21
CA ALA A 177 9.23 1.01 1.17
C ALA A 177 9.64 2.47 1.48
N GLY A 178 10.60 2.64 2.39
CA GLY A 178 10.99 3.92 2.96
C GLY A 178 10.02 4.46 4.01
N ASN A 179 9.79 5.77 4.00
CA ASN A 179 8.84 6.48 4.85
C ASN A 179 7.62 6.93 4.03
N ALA A 180 7.18 6.11 3.06
CA ALA A 180 6.13 6.50 2.14
C ALA A 180 4.75 6.61 2.83
N GLU A 181 3.97 7.61 2.43
CA GLU A 181 2.62 7.86 2.94
C GLU A 181 1.62 7.83 1.78
N ILE A 182 0.70 6.85 1.79
CA ILE A 182 -0.35 6.69 0.78
C ILE A 182 -1.71 6.89 1.44
N TYR A 183 -2.40 7.97 1.10
CA TYR A 183 -3.58 8.39 1.86
C TYR A 183 -4.65 9.08 1.03
N GLY A 184 -5.71 9.53 1.70
CA GLY A 184 -6.87 10.16 1.05
C GLY A 184 -7.59 9.18 0.12
N ASN A 185 -8.16 9.69 -0.97
CA ASN A 185 -8.86 8.87 -1.97
C ASN A 185 -7.92 8.30 -3.04
N THR A 186 -6.70 7.88 -2.67
CA THR A 186 -5.70 7.35 -3.62
C THR A 186 -6.09 5.96 -4.12
N ARG A 187 -5.89 5.70 -5.42
CA ARG A 187 -6.15 4.40 -6.04
C ARG A 187 -4.95 3.96 -6.85
N ILE A 188 -4.30 2.87 -6.45
CA ILE A 188 -3.19 2.25 -7.16
C ILE A 188 -3.67 0.94 -7.76
N LYS A 189 -3.88 0.91 -9.08
CA LYS A 189 -4.49 -0.22 -9.80
C LYS A 189 -3.83 -0.45 -11.16
N GLY A 190 -3.58 -1.71 -11.51
CA GLY A 190 -2.98 -2.10 -12.79
C GLY A 190 -1.48 -1.78 -12.90
N GLY A 191 -0.74 -2.69 -13.53
CA GLY A 191 0.71 -2.57 -13.70
C GLY A 191 1.53 -2.86 -12.44
N ASN A 192 2.80 -2.48 -12.48
CA ASN A 192 3.77 -2.68 -11.39
C ASN A 192 4.18 -1.32 -10.84
N VAL A 193 3.86 -1.04 -9.57
CA VAL A 193 4.17 0.24 -8.94
C VAL A 193 5.25 0.09 -7.88
N ASP A 194 6.32 0.87 -7.99
CA ASP A 194 7.43 0.90 -7.04
C ASP A 194 7.48 2.26 -6.35
N ILE A 195 7.31 2.30 -5.03
CA ILE A 195 7.33 3.52 -4.20
C ILE A 195 8.37 3.34 -3.11
N GLN A 196 9.34 4.25 -3.02
CA GLN A 196 10.50 4.18 -2.15
C GLN A 196 10.75 5.53 -1.46
N ASP A 197 11.57 5.55 -0.41
CA ASP A 197 12.00 6.76 0.30
C ASP A 197 10.82 7.55 0.95
N ASN A 198 10.80 8.89 0.88
CA ASN A 198 9.85 9.79 1.56
C ASN A 198 8.69 10.23 0.64
N VAL A 199 8.17 9.32 -0.18
CA VAL A 199 7.12 9.64 -1.16
C VAL A 199 5.76 9.85 -0.48
N LYS A 200 5.03 10.90 -0.87
CA LYS A 200 3.66 11.15 -0.40
C LYS A 200 2.67 11.16 -1.56
N ILE A 201 1.61 10.36 -1.46
CA ILE A 201 0.56 10.27 -2.48
C ILE A 201 -0.82 10.41 -1.84
N CYS A 202 -1.57 11.42 -2.27
CA CYS A 202 -2.92 11.69 -1.80
C CYS A 202 -3.87 12.07 -2.94
N GLY A 203 -4.97 11.31 -3.05
CA GLY A 203 -6.08 11.57 -3.96
C GLY A 203 -5.77 11.39 -5.45
N ALA A 204 -4.71 10.64 -5.77
CA ALA A 204 -4.33 10.32 -7.14
C ALA A 204 -4.84 8.94 -7.59
N GLU A 205 -5.10 8.80 -8.89
CA GLU A 205 -5.29 7.50 -9.55
C GLU A 205 -4.01 7.12 -10.30
N ILE A 206 -3.38 6.01 -9.90
CA ILE A 206 -2.11 5.52 -10.45
C ILE A 206 -2.36 4.19 -11.13
N THR A 207 -1.96 4.11 -12.40
CA THR A 207 -2.07 2.91 -13.24
C THR A 207 -0.80 2.70 -14.06
N GLY A 208 -0.48 1.44 -14.37
CA GLY A 208 0.70 1.12 -15.18
C GLY A 208 1.97 0.91 -14.36
N GLY A 209 3.12 0.98 -15.02
CA GLY A 209 4.45 0.64 -14.51
C GLY A 209 5.23 1.82 -13.91
N ASN A 210 4.70 2.48 -12.88
CA ASN A 210 5.29 3.73 -12.37
C ASN A 210 6.30 3.52 -11.24
N ARG A 211 7.28 4.42 -11.14
CA ARG A 211 8.28 4.44 -10.08
C ARG A 211 8.28 5.79 -9.38
N PHE A 212 8.31 5.80 -8.06
CA PHE A 212 8.36 7.00 -7.22
C PHE A 212 9.46 6.86 -6.19
N LYS A 213 10.41 7.79 -6.17
CA LYS A 213 11.57 7.75 -5.27
C LYS A 213 11.86 9.11 -4.66
N ASN A 214 12.73 9.13 -3.64
CA ASN A 214 13.19 10.31 -2.91
C ASN A 214 12.06 11.06 -2.18
N ASN A 215 11.83 12.34 -2.47
CA ASN A 215 10.89 13.22 -1.74
C ASN A 215 9.70 13.64 -2.61
N VAL A 216 9.26 12.77 -3.53
CA VAL A 216 8.15 13.07 -4.44
C VAL A 216 6.85 13.29 -3.67
N GLN A 217 6.09 14.32 -4.08
CA GLN A 217 4.78 14.62 -3.53
C GLN A 217 3.75 14.71 -4.65
N ILE A 218 2.72 13.87 -4.57
CA ILE A 218 1.57 13.88 -5.48
C ILE A 218 0.33 14.06 -4.61
N VAL A 219 -0.17 15.29 -4.53
CA VAL A 219 -1.19 15.66 -3.53
C VAL A 219 -2.28 16.48 -4.18
N GLY A 220 -3.51 16.02 -4.09
CA GLY A 220 -4.66 16.78 -4.61
C GLY A 220 -5.81 15.87 -4.98
N GLN A 221 -6.68 16.37 -5.84
CA GLN A 221 -7.73 15.56 -6.48
C GLN A 221 -7.53 15.56 -8.00
N ASN A 222 -8.20 14.65 -8.70
CA ASN A 222 -8.16 14.56 -10.16
C ASN A 222 -6.74 14.48 -10.77
N ILE A 223 -5.78 13.88 -10.04
CA ILE A 223 -4.46 13.58 -10.57
C ILE A 223 -4.49 12.15 -11.09
N VAL A 224 -4.19 11.96 -12.38
CA VAL A 224 -4.11 10.65 -13.02
C VAL A 224 -2.68 10.43 -13.50
N ILE A 225 -2.08 9.35 -13.04
CA ILE A 225 -0.76 8.89 -13.46
C ILE A 225 -0.94 7.55 -14.16
N SER A 226 -0.47 7.49 -15.41
CA SER A 226 -0.63 6.33 -16.28
C SER A 226 0.66 6.02 -17.04
N GLY A 227 0.75 4.85 -17.66
CA GLY A 227 1.95 4.46 -18.42
C GLY A 227 3.07 3.95 -17.52
N SER A 228 4.30 4.35 -17.79
CA SER A 228 5.52 3.91 -17.11
C SER A 228 6.39 5.11 -16.72
N VAL A 229 5.87 5.98 -15.86
CA VAL A 229 6.53 7.26 -15.53
C VAL A 229 7.40 7.10 -14.28
N SER A 230 8.60 7.68 -14.33
CA SER A 230 9.54 7.73 -13.21
C SER A 230 9.52 9.11 -12.56
N PHE A 231 9.16 9.15 -11.27
CA PHE A 231 9.18 10.34 -10.43
C PHE A 231 10.31 10.23 -9.41
N SER A 232 11.13 11.26 -9.27
CA SER A 232 12.26 11.24 -8.32
C SER A 232 12.64 12.62 -7.78
N GLU A 233 13.69 12.67 -6.96
CA GLU A 233 14.22 13.87 -6.32
C GLU A 233 13.16 14.60 -5.48
N ASN A 234 12.79 15.85 -5.80
CA ASN A 234 11.81 16.65 -5.04
C ASN A 234 10.58 17.02 -5.89
N ALA A 235 10.24 16.21 -6.89
CA ALA A 235 9.13 16.51 -7.79
C ALA A 235 7.79 16.65 -7.03
N LYS A 236 7.06 17.72 -7.31
CA LYS A 236 5.78 18.05 -6.70
C LYS A 236 4.71 18.18 -7.79
N ILE A 237 3.64 17.39 -7.66
CA ILE A 237 2.45 17.44 -8.47
C ILE A 237 1.30 17.76 -7.53
N ILE A 238 0.79 18.98 -7.58
CA ILE A 238 -0.18 19.47 -6.61
C ILE A 238 -1.40 20.02 -7.32
N ASN A 239 -2.55 19.36 -7.17
CA ASN A 239 -3.82 19.86 -7.70
C ASN A 239 -4.76 20.29 -6.57
N THR A 240 -4.85 21.61 -6.35
CA THR A 240 -5.78 22.21 -5.38
C THR A 240 -7.11 22.65 -6.00
N ASP A 241 -7.23 22.60 -7.34
CA ASP A 241 -8.45 22.99 -8.05
C ASP A 241 -9.21 21.73 -8.50
N GLU A 242 -10.29 21.41 -7.78
CA GLU A 242 -11.14 20.24 -8.05
C GLU A 242 -11.84 20.29 -9.41
N THR A 243 -11.80 21.42 -10.13
CA THR A 243 -12.38 21.54 -11.48
C THR A 243 -11.41 21.15 -12.60
N GLN A 244 -10.12 21.05 -12.29
CA GLN A 244 -9.06 20.71 -13.25
C GLN A 244 -8.56 19.29 -13.03
N SER A 245 -8.08 18.64 -14.09
CA SER A 245 -7.32 17.40 -14.01
C SER A 245 -5.84 17.64 -14.32
N ILE A 246 -4.98 16.84 -13.72
CA ILE A 246 -3.58 16.71 -14.10
C ILE A 246 -3.36 15.26 -14.53
N GLU A 247 -3.14 15.06 -15.81
CA GLU A 247 -2.94 13.78 -16.45
C GLU A 247 -1.50 13.65 -16.92
N ILE A 248 -0.77 12.74 -16.29
CA ILE A 248 0.63 12.42 -16.59
C ILE A 248 0.67 10.97 -17.08
N GLY A 249 1.14 10.77 -18.31
CA GLY A 249 1.12 9.48 -18.99
C GLY A 249 2.44 9.14 -19.66
N GLY A 250 2.42 8.09 -20.50
CA GLY A 250 3.54 7.71 -21.37
C GLY A 250 4.70 7.06 -20.64
N ASP A 251 5.92 7.23 -21.16
CA ASP A 251 7.15 6.64 -20.60
C ASP A 251 8.20 7.74 -20.47
N GLY A 252 8.34 8.34 -19.28
CA GLY A 252 9.20 9.50 -19.10
C GLY A 252 9.56 9.80 -17.66
N THR A 253 10.34 10.85 -17.46
CA THR A 253 10.94 11.19 -16.15
C THR A 253 10.53 12.59 -15.70
N ILE A 254 10.00 12.69 -14.48
CA ILE A 254 9.73 13.95 -13.77
C ILE A 254 10.54 13.94 -12.47
N ALA A 255 11.43 14.90 -12.33
CA ALA A 255 12.43 14.87 -11.26
C ALA A 255 12.91 16.29 -10.93
N GLY A 256 14.05 16.43 -10.27
CA GLY A 256 14.51 17.73 -9.79
C GLY A 256 13.53 18.38 -8.83
N ASN A 257 13.31 19.68 -9.04
CA ASN A 257 12.31 20.48 -8.32
C ASN A 257 11.09 20.75 -9.21
N ALA A 258 10.65 19.75 -9.98
CA ALA A 258 9.41 19.83 -10.75
C ALA A 258 8.26 20.35 -9.88
N PHE A 259 7.48 21.28 -10.40
CA PHE A 259 6.35 21.88 -9.71
C PHE A 259 5.16 22.06 -10.65
N ILE A 260 4.37 20.99 -10.78
CA ILE A 260 3.23 20.88 -11.69
C ILE A 260 1.94 21.13 -10.90
N ARG A 261 1.20 22.18 -11.26
CA ARG A 261 -0.05 22.58 -10.60
C ARG A 261 -1.26 22.64 -11.53
N SER A 262 -1.04 22.48 -12.83
CA SER A 262 -2.08 22.40 -13.85
C SER A 262 -1.60 21.53 -15.02
N GLN A 263 -2.52 21.10 -15.89
CA GLN A 263 -2.18 20.37 -17.10
C GLN A 263 -1.21 21.13 -18.04
N ASN A 264 -1.18 22.46 -17.96
CA ASN A 264 -0.30 23.30 -18.79
C ASN A 264 1.12 23.43 -18.22
N ASP A 265 1.38 22.92 -17.02
CA ASP A 265 2.73 22.94 -16.42
C ASP A 265 3.58 21.76 -16.86
N PHE A 266 3.03 20.88 -17.71
CA PHE A 266 3.65 19.64 -18.16
C PHE A 266 3.34 19.39 -19.64
N VAL A 267 4.34 18.95 -20.39
CA VAL A 267 4.17 18.43 -21.74
C VAL A 267 5.06 17.20 -21.91
N GLN A 268 4.50 16.21 -22.57
CA GLN A 268 5.23 15.06 -23.02
C GLN A 268 4.95 14.81 -24.50
N SER A 269 5.99 14.53 -25.27
CA SER A 269 5.86 14.26 -26.70
C SER A 269 6.85 13.18 -27.13
N LYS A 270 6.42 12.33 -28.07
CA LYS A 270 7.25 11.30 -28.69
C LYS A 270 8.07 11.95 -29.80
N ILE A 271 9.40 11.86 -29.74
CA ILE A 271 10.27 12.51 -30.74
C ILE A 271 10.59 11.60 -31.92
N PHE A 272 10.55 10.27 -31.76
CA PHE A 272 10.85 9.32 -32.83
C PHE A 272 9.69 8.33 -33.07
N SER A 273 9.34 8.06 -34.34
CA SER A 273 8.27 7.09 -34.66
C SER A 273 8.66 5.67 -34.27
N ASP A 274 9.94 5.33 -34.44
CA ASP A 274 10.44 3.95 -34.39
C ASP A 274 11.07 3.58 -33.04
N PHE A 275 11.34 4.57 -32.18
CA PHE A 275 11.82 4.39 -30.80
C PHE A 275 10.80 4.95 -29.81
N LEU A 276 10.54 4.23 -28.72
CA LEU A 276 9.68 4.70 -27.61
C LEU A 276 10.45 5.69 -26.73
N GLU A 277 10.86 6.82 -27.31
CA GLU A 277 11.59 7.86 -26.58
C GLU A 277 10.70 9.09 -26.42
N TYR A 278 10.45 9.44 -25.17
CA TYR A 278 9.65 10.60 -24.81
C TYR A 278 10.55 11.73 -24.33
N PHE A 279 10.21 12.91 -24.84
CA PHE A 279 10.66 14.16 -24.30
C PHE A 279 9.64 14.66 -23.30
N THR A 280 10.12 15.08 -22.14
CA THR A 280 9.28 15.54 -21.04
C THR A 280 9.74 16.92 -20.61
N ALA A 281 8.86 17.92 -20.66
CA ALA A 281 9.16 19.26 -20.14
C ALA A 281 8.13 19.68 -19.11
N TYR A 282 8.58 20.31 -18.03
CA TYR A 282 7.73 20.72 -16.92
C TYR A 282 8.24 21.98 -16.25
N LYS A 283 7.33 22.69 -15.58
CA LYS A 283 7.69 23.83 -14.72
C LYS A 283 8.42 23.37 -13.47
N THR A 284 9.34 24.21 -13.02
CA THR A 284 10.03 24.14 -11.72
C THR A 284 9.84 25.46 -10.98
N GLU A 285 10.27 25.54 -9.72
CA GLU A 285 10.26 26.80 -8.98
C GLU A 285 11.09 27.92 -9.66
N ASN A 286 12.10 27.56 -10.47
CA ASN A 286 13.05 28.49 -11.08
C ASN A 286 12.92 28.62 -12.61
N GLY A 287 11.90 28.04 -13.23
CA GLY A 287 11.69 28.11 -14.68
C GLY A 287 11.14 26.82 -15.27
N ILE A 288 11.73 26.35 -16.36
CA ILE A 288 11.33 25.13 -17.07
C ILE A 288 12.53 24.19 -17.12
N GLU A 289 12.28 22.93 -16.79
CA GLU A 289 13.24 21.86 -16.98
C GLU A 289 12.75 20.94 -18.09
N ILE A 290 13.69 20.52 -18.93
CA ILE A 290 13.44 19.61 -20.03
C ILE A 290 14.26 18.35 -19.78
N ARG A 291 13.61 17.19 -19.83
CA ARG A 291 14.26 15.90 -19.69
C ARG A 291 14.06 15.03 -20.92
N TYR A 292 15.14 14.36 -21.27
CA TYR A 292 15.18 13.29 -22.25
C TYR A 292 15.98 12.16 -21.63
N ASN A 293 15.34 11.01 -21.42
CA ASN A 293 15.85 9.94 -20.57
C ASN A 293 16.25 10.48 -19.18
N ASP A 294 17.45 10.16 -18.71
CA ASP A 294 17.97 10.60 -17.40
C ASP A 294 18.72 11.94 -17.46
N GLN A 295 18.76 12.60 -18.62
CA GLN A 295 19.47 13.86 -18.80
C GLN A 295 18.53 15.06 -18.69
N SER A 296 19.02 16.09 -18.01
CA SER A 296 18.34 17.38 -17.84
C SER A 296 18.99 18.44 -18.72
N PHE A 297 18.14 19.26 -19.34
CA PHE A 297 18.53 20.32 -20.26
C PHE A 297 17.77 21.61 -19.91
N SER A 298 18.49 22.73 -19.95
CA SER A 298 17.87 24.05 -19.97
C SER A 298 17.20 24.34 -21.32
N PRO A 299 16.19 25.21 -21.37
CA PRO A 299 15.58 25.65 -22.63
C PRO A 299 16.59 26.20 -23.64
N GLU A 300 17.66 26.85 -23.18
CA GLU A 300 18.73 27.40 -24.02
C GLU A 300 19.62 26.31 -24.62
N GLN A 301 19.98 25.28 -23.84
CA GLN A 301 20.71 24.12 -24.34
C GLN A 301 19.92 23.38 -25.41
N VAL A 302 18.62 23.19 -25.17
CA VAL A 302 17.71 22.60 -26.16
C VAL A 302 17.64 23.48 -27.40
N ARG A 303 17.41 24.78 -27.25
CA ARG A 303 17.37 25.72 -28.39
C ARG A 303 18.66 25.70 -29.22
N LYS A 304 19.83 25.65 -28.57
CA LYS A 304 21.12 25.59 -29.23
C LYS A 304 21.33 24.26 -29.97
N ALA A 305 21.03 23.14 -29.33
CA ALA A 305 21.14 21.81 -29.93
C ALA A 305 20.22 21.68 -31.16
N LEU A 306 19.01 22.24 -31.07
CA LEU A 306 17.98 22.11 -32.12
C LEU A 306 18.12 23.12 -33.25
N SER A 307 18.85 24.22 -33.06
CA SER A 307 19.22 25.12 -34.17
C SER A 307 20.08 24.46 -35.26
N ALA A 308 20.62 23.27 -34.98
CA ALA A 308 21.37 22.45 -35.92
C ALA A 308 20.52 21.37 -36.63
N TYR A 309 19.25 21.17 -36.24
CA TYR A 309 18.39 20.10 -36.75
C TYR A 309 16.95 20.58 -37.01
N THR A 310 16.50 20.51 -38.26
CA THR A 310 15.18 20.99 -38.72
C THR A 310 13.97 20.17 -38.23
N GLU A 311 14.18 18.99 -37.66
CA GLU A 311 13.09 18.06 -37.30
C GLU A 311 12.45 18.32 -35.93
N TYR A 312 13.04 19.20 -35.10
CA TYR A 312 12.63 19.36 -33.70
C TYR A 312 11.79 20.62 -33.43
N GLU A 313 11.43 21.38 -34.46
CA GLU A 313 10.63 22.61 -34.31
C GLU A 313 9.24 22.33 -33.71
N THR A 314 8.61 21.20 -34.05
CA THR A 314 7.25 20.86 -33.61
C THR A 314 7.15 20.65 -32.10
N ALA A 315 8.07 19.89 -31.50
CA ALA A 315 8.09 19.65 -30.06
C ALA A 315 8.32 20.95 -29.27
N ILE A 316 9.19 21.83 -29.78
CA ILE A 316 9.43 23.16 -29.19
C ILE A 316 8.20 24.05 -29.32
N GLN A 317 7.53 24.10 -30.47
CA GLN A 317 6.32 24.92 -30.62
C GLN A 317 5.20 24.46 -29.69
N ILE A 318 5.07 23.14 -29.47
CA ILE A 318 4.10 22.60 -28.51
C ILE A 318 4.50 22.98 -27.07
N ALA A 319 5.77 22.80 -26.69
CA ALA A 319 6.24 23.18 -25.35
C ALA A 319 6.12 24.70 -25.09
N LYS A 320 6.43 25.52 -26.10
CA LYS A 320 6.27 26.99 -26.05
C LYS A 320 4.82 27.41 -25.88
N SER A 321 3.94 26.93 -26.75
CA SER A 321 2.52 27.30 -26.73
C SER A 321 1.82 26.85 -25.44
N ARG A 322 2.23 25.72 -24.86
CA ARG A 322 1.59 25.18 -23.65
C ARG A 322 2.20 25.67 -22.34
N ILE A 323 3.53 25.73 -22.23
CA ILE A 323 4.22 26.00 -20.95
C ILE A 323 4.71 27.44 -20.83
N LEU A 324 5.18 28.04 -21.94
CA LEU A 324 5.80 29.39 -21.94
C LEU A 324 4.80 30.52 -22.17
N GLY A 325 3.63 30.25 -22.75
CA GLY A 325 2.54 31.23 -22.87
C GLY A 325 2.76 32.33 -23.93
N ASP A 326 3.73 32.18 -24.82
CA ASP A 326 3.97 33.14 -25.91
C ASP A 326 2.92 32.96 -27.03
N PHE A 327 2.04 33.97 -27.18
CA PHE A 327 1.33 34.31 -28.41
C PHE A 327 1.83 35.66 -28.91
#